data_AF-A0A292Z6F5-F1
#
_entry.id   AF-A0A292Z6F5-F1
#
_cell.length_a   1.000
_cell.length_b   1.000
_cell.length_c   1.000
_cell.angle_alpha   90.00
_cell.angle_beta   90.00
_cell.angle_gamma   90.00
#
_symmetry.space_group_name_H-M   'P 1'
#
loop_
_entity.id
_entity.type
_entity.pdbx_description
1 polymer ?
#
loop_
_entity_poly.entity_id
_entity_poly.type
_entity_poly.pdbx_seq_one_letter_code
_entity_poly.pdbx_strand_id
1 'polypeptide(L)'
;MSAVGTALLVLEDGRIFRGEEFGAAGANLGEAVFTTGMTGYQETLTDPSYHRQIVVQTAPQIGNTGWNDEDDESARVQVAGYVVRDPARRPSNWRSQRALGDVLVEQGVVGVAGVDTRAVVRHLRERGAMRAGVFSGDALAPDAELVERVLASPTMEGADLYGAVSTHEPYVVPAGGTAEGGARFRVAALDVGIKANTPRMLAARGIEVHVLPAATSIEQIVDLGVDGFFLSNGPGDPATADAPVALTRAVLERGIPTFGICFGNQILARALGRGTYKMRYGHRGINVPVVEHATGRVAITSQNHGFAVEGEAGERFVTPYGPARITHTCPNDGCVEGLAGEGFPAFSVQYHPEAAAGPHDAADLFDRFVTLMADRPARGAALSPLPHRRDEEPAAVPVGDAPVDDAPVTGVAVEGVAVEDAAAELVAAELVAAEGVAVEGVAAEDAAAEDVAAEDSTRCAADDEDAVAEPAEPAAPAERVDITVHGEPTMLLPQTVVPADDPGAQQRDGQGVDETVALPRVVPGADDDPADPAPDDDLFHDSGGRHRLIERHDGEEA
;
A
#
# COMPACT_ATOMS: atom_id res chain seq x y z
N MET A 1 0.11 27.03 30.04
CA MET A 1 -0.33 26.20 28.89
C MET A 1 -1.15 27.12 28.01
N SER A 2 -0.70 27.44 26.80
CA SER A 2 -1.57 28.13 25.84
C SER A 2 -2.86 27.35 25.67
N ALA A 3 -3.99 28.03 25.53
CA ALA A 3 -5.25 27.37 25.20
C ALA A 3 -5.06 26.61 23.89
N VAL A 4 -5.27 25.30 23.90
CA VAL A 4 -5.23 24.48 22.68
C VAL A 4 -6.44 24.88 21.84
N GLY A 5 -6.22 25.33 20.61
CA GLY A 5 -7.30 25.76 19.73
C GLY A 5 -8.15 24.60 19.25
N THR A 6 -9.31 24.89 18.69
CA THR A 6 -10.21 23.89 18.11
C THR A 6 -9.72 23.49 16.71
N ALA A 7 -9.80 22.20 16.38
CA ALA A 7 -9.55 21.71 15.04
C ALA A 7 -10.60 20.69 14.61
N LEU A 8 -10.82 20.59 13.30
CA LEU A 8 -11.88 19.78 12.69
C LEU A 8 -11.31 18.88 11.60
N LEU A 9 -11.69 17.61 11.61
CA LEU A 9 -11.65 16.73 10.43
C LEU A 9 -13.05 16.72 9.81
N VAL A 10 -13.16 17.11 8.55
CA VAL A 10 -14.42 17.19 7.80
C VAL A 10 -14.34 16.21 6.64
N LEU A 11 -15.34 15.34 6.50
CA LEU A 11 -15.46 14.38 5.41
C LEU A 11 -16.48 14.86 4.38
N GLU A 12 -16.32 14.44 3.13
CA GLU A 12 -17.19 14.87 2.02
C GLU A 12 -18.67 14.50 2.20
N ASP A 13 -18.97 13.48 3.01
CA ASP A 13 -20.33 13.06 3.31
C ASP A 13 -20.99 13.87 4.43
N GLY A 14 -20.32 14.94 4.88
CA GLY A 14 -20.81 15.88 5.89
C GLY A 14 -20.49 15.46 7.33
N ARG A 15 -19.82 14.33 7.57
CA ARG A 15 -19.36 13.99 8.92
C ARG A 15 -18.21 14.89 9.35
N ILE A 16 -18.32 15.41 10.57
CA ILE A 16 -17.34 16.32 11.16
C ILE A 16 -16.90 15.79 12.52
N PHE A 17 -15.61 15.51 12.64
CA PHE A 17 -14.98 15.09 13.88
C PHE A 17 -14.27 16.30 14.49
N ARG A 18 -14.65 16.63 15.73
CA ARG A 18 -14.12 17.77 16.46
C ARG A 18 -13.01 17.32 17.38
N GLY A 19 -11.94 18.08 17.39
CA GLY A 19 -10.76 17.82 18.19
C GLY A 19 -10.01 19.10 18.49
N GLU A 20 -8.72 18.91 18.72
CA GLU A 20 -7.78 19.92 19.17
C GLU A 20 -6.70 20.16 18.12
N GLU A 21 -6.20 21.39 18.06
CA GLU A 21 -5.07 21.76 17.19
C GLU A 21 -3.86 20.86 17.43
N PHE A 22 -3.30 20.34 16.34
CA PHE A 22 -2.06 19.57 16.36
C PHE A 22 -1.24 19.87 15.11
N GLY A 23 0.03 20.23 15.26
CA GLY A 23 0.84 20.71 14.14
C GLY A 23 0.52 22.16 13.78
N ALA A 24 0.64 22.51 12.50
CA ALA A 24 0.39 23.86 12.03
C ALA A 24 -1.10 24.25 12.09
N ALA A 25 -1.38 25.54 12.31
CA ALA A 25 -2.73 26.08 12.18
C ALA A 25 -3.03 26.41 10.70
N GLY A 26 -4.25 26.10 10.24
CA GLY A 26 -4.67 26.42 8.87
C GLY A 26 -5.65 25.40 8.31
N ALA A 27 -5.61 25.20 6.99
CA ALA A 27 -6.42 24.20 6.33
C ALA A 27 -5.65 23.46 5.25
N ASN A 28 -5.84 22.14 5.20
CA ASN A 28 -5.38 21.28 4.11
C ASN A 28 -6.51 20.34 3.68
N LEU A 29 -6.51 19.99 2.39
CA LEU A 29 -7.50 19.11 1.75
C LEU A 29 -6.79 17.88 1.19
N GLY A 30 -7.45 16.74 1.22
CA GLY A 30 -6.91 15.48 0.70
C GLY A 30 -7.90 14.33 0.77
N GLU A 31 -7.47 13.13 0.37
CA GLU A 31 -8.24 11.89 0.59
C GLU A 31 -8.01 11.42 2.04
N ALA A 32 -9.07 11.25 2.83
CA ALA A 32 -8.98 10.65 4.16
C ALA A 32 -8.73 9.14 4.05
N VAL A 33 -7.63 8.71 4.65
CA VAL A 33 -7.21 7.32 4.72
C VAL A 33 -6.82 6.99 6.16
N PHE A 34 -6.74 5.70 6.48
CA PHE A 34 -6.23 5.28 7.79
C PHE A 34 -5.11 4.27 7.65
N THR A 35 -4.24 4.19 8.65
CA THR A 35 -3.20 3.16 8.74
C THR A 35 -3.27 2.40 10.06
N THR A 36 -3.07 1.08 10.00
CA THR A 36 -3.03 0.19 11.17
C THR A 36 -1.66 0.11 11.84
N GLY A 37 -0.66 0.82 11.31
CA GLY A 37 0.68 0.88 11.89
C GLY A 37 0.65 1.29 13.36
N MET A 38 1.21 0.47 14.25
CA MET A 38 1.33 0.82 15.68
C MET A 38 2.65 1.53 16.01
N THR A 39 3.61 1.42 15.11
CA THR A 39 4.93 2.06 15.14
C THR A 39 5.23 2.62 13.76
N GLY A 40 6.27 3.45 13.68
CA GLY A 40 6.76 3.95 12.41
C GLY A 40 5.94 5.10 11.81
N TYR A 41 5.42 5.99 12.67
CA TYR A 41 4.64 7.15 12.21
C TYR A 41 5.51 8.16 11.46
N GLN A 42 6.81 8.27 11.76
CA GLN A 42 7.72 9.17 11.06
C GLN A 42 7.93 8.70 9.61
N GLU A 43 8.24 7.42 9.44
CA GLU A 43 8.38 6.76 8.14
C GLU A 43 7.07 6.85 7.34
N THR A 44 5.93 6.67 8.01
CA THR A 44 4.59 6.84 7.41
C THR A 44 4.39 8.28 6.92
N LEU A 45 4.73 9.28 7.74
CA LEU A 45 4.53 10.69 7.42
C LEU A 45 5.42 11.16 6.27
N THR A 46 6.59 10.54 6.09
CA THR A 46 7.56 10.89 5.06
C THR A 46 7.49 9.98 3.82
N ASP A 47 6.59 9.00 3.77
CA ASP A 47 6.36 8.17 2.59
C ASP A 47 5.65 8.98 1.47
N PRO A 48 6.28 9.16 0.29
CA PRO A 48 5.70 9.89 -0.84
C PRO A 48 4.34 9.38 -1.32
N SER A 49 4.03 8.12 -1.05
CA SER A 49 2.77 7.49 -1.46
C SER A 49 1.54 8.10 -0.75
N TYR A 50 1.74 8.80 0.38
CA TYR A 50 0.68 9.56 1.07
C TYR A 50 0.48 10.99 0.56
N HIS A 51 1.15 11.39 -0.54
CA HIS A 51 0.96 12.73 -1.09
C HIS A 51 -0.52 13.02 -1.36
N ARG A 52 -1.01 14.17 -0.86
CA ARG A 52 -2.43 14.60 -0.90
C ARG A 52 -3.41 13.71 -0.13
N GLN A 53 -2.93 12.92 0.83
CA GLN A 53 -3.78 12.13 1.74
C GLN A 53 -3.73 12.68 3.16
N ILE A 54 -4.88 12.64 3.85
CA ILE A 54 -5.00 12.93 5.27
C ILE A 54 -4.96 11.58 6.00
N VAL A 55 -3.90 11.35 6.78
CA VAL A 55 -3.68 10.08 7.45
C VAL A 55 -4.32 10.09 8.84
N VAL A 56 -5.21 9.13 9.08
CA VAL A 56 -5.82 8.85 10.38
C VAL A 56 -5.11 7.68 11.02
N GLN A 57 -4.50 7.91 12.18
CA GLN A 57 -3.85 6.82 12.90
C GLN A 57 -4.87 5.99 13.70
N THR A 58 -4.85 4.66 13.52
CA THR A 58 -5.63 3.78 14.40
C THR A 58 -4.98 3.61 15.77
N ALA A 59 -3.65 3.61 15.83
CA ALA A 59 -2.91 3.53 17.08
C ALA A 59 -3.18 4.80 17.90
N PRO A 60 -3.64 4.66 19.17
CA PRO A 60 -4.19 5.80 19.88
C PRO A 60 -3.10 6.81 20.31
N GLN A 61 -1.94 6.32 20.72
CA GLN A 61 -0.84 7.13 21.25
C GLN A 61 0.25 7.31 20.21
N ILE A 62 0.49 8.55 19.80
CA ILE A 62 1.40 8.87 18.69
C ILE A 62 2.39 9.97 19.06
N GLY A 63 3.63 9.87 18.59
CA GLY A 63 4.71 10.81 18.94
C GLY A 63 5.54 10.39 20.16
N ASN A 64 5.29 9.19 20.70
CA ASN A 64 5.98 8.65 21.88
C ASN A 64 7.51 8.52 21.69
N THR A 65 7.98 8.29 20.47
CA THR A 65 9.41 8.18 20.13
C THR A 65 10.04 9.47 19.57
N GLY A 66 9.26 10.56 19.47
CA GLY A 66 9.71 11.81 18.87
C GLY A 66 10.06 11.69 17.39
N TRP A 67 11.02 12.48 16.95
CA TRP A 67 11.51 12.53 15.58
C TRP A 67 13.04 12.54 15.55
N ASN A 68 13.64 11.90 14.55
CA ASN A 68 15.10 11.87 14.32
C ASN A 68 15.42 12.05 12.83
N ASP A 69 16.70 12.16 12.44
CA ASP A 69 17.08 12.39 11.03
C ASP A 69 17.33 11.11 10.22
N GLU A 70 17.21 9.93 10.83
CA GLU A 70 17.54 8.65 10.20
C GLU A 70 16.30 7.91 9.64
N ASP A 71 15.14 8.11 10.26
CA ASP A 71 13.88 7.41 9.94
C ASP A 71 13.05 8.12 8.83
N ASP A 72 13.57 9.19 8.22
CA ASP A 72 12.89 9.85 7.10
C ASP A 72 13.01 9.02 5.82
N GLU A 73 11.86 8.71 5.22
CA GLU A 73 11.76 7.97 3.96
C GLU A 73 11.69 8.87 2.72
N SER A 74 11.59 10.19 2.91
CA SER A 74 11.82 11.20 1.88
C SER A 74 12.22 12.53 2.51
N ALA A 75 12.55 13.53 1.70
CA ALA A 75 13.10 14.81 2.17
C ALA A 75 12.12 15.68 2.99
N ARG A 76 10.83 15.34 3.05
CA ARG A 76 9.79 16.09 3.77
C ARG A 76 8.63 15.20 4.18
N VAL A 77 7.78 15.72 5.05
CA VAL A 77 6.45 15.14 5.31
C VAL A 77 5.58 15.26 4.06
N GLN A 78 4.93 14.17 3.69
CA GLN A 78 4.20 14.01 2.44
C GLN A 78 2.68 14.06 2.61
N VAL A 79 2.18 13.74 3.81
CA VAL A 79 0.74 13.79 4.10
C VAL A 79 0.20 15.22 3.97
N ALA A 80 -1.04 15.33 3.48
CA ALA A 80 -1.77 16.61 3.48
C ALA A 80 -2.22 17.00 4.89
N GLY A 81 -2.48 16.02 5.76
CA GLY A 81 -2.82 16.28 7.15
C GLY A 81 -2.74 15.03 7.99
N TYR A 82 -2.81 15.21 9.31
CA TYR A 82 -2.62 14.11 10.25
C TYR A 82 -3.61 14.12 11.40
N VAL A 83 -4.27 12.98 11.64
CA VAL A 83 -5.36 12.86 12.62
C VAL A 83 -5.01 11.77 13.63
N VAL A 84 -4.97 12.15 14.91
CA VAL A 84 -4.55 11.29 16.01
C VAL A 84 -5.53 11.36 17.19
N ARG A 85 -5.56 10.29 17.99
CA ARG A 85 -6.40 10.25 19.19
C ARG A 85 -5.75 10.94 20.39
N ASP A 86 -4.50 10.61 20.69
CA ASP A 86 -3.76 11.08 21.87
C ASP A 86 -2.28 11.35 21.49
N PRO A 87 -1.93 12.57 21.08
CA PRO A 87 -0.54 12.90 20.79
C PRO A 87 0.29 12.88 22.09
N ALA A 88 1.51 12.37 22.01
CA ALA A 88 2.41 12.28 23.15
C ALA A 88 2.79 13.68 23.64
N ARG A 89 2.48 13.96 24.91
CA ARG A 89 2.85 15.22 25.57
C ARG A 89 4.35 15.48 25.60
N ARG A 90 5.15 14.41 25.65
CA ARG A 90 6.61 14.45 25.56
C ARG A 90 7.11 13.19 24.85
N PRO A 91 8.07 13.29 23.92
CA PRO A 91 8.73 12.10 23.40
C PRO A 91 9.68 11.51 24.43
N SER A 92 9.91 10.19 24.38
CA SER A 92 10.80 9.47 25.29
C SER A 92 11.45 8.29 24.58
N ASN A 93 12.43 8.58 23.74
CA ASN A 93 13.28 7.59 23.08
C ASN A 93 14.71 8.15 22.97
N TRP A 94 15.73 7.31 23.09
CA TRP A 94 17.14 7.73 23.04
C TRP A 94 17.55 8.31 21.66
N ARG A 95 16.83 7.96 20.59
CA ARG A 95 17.01 8.52 19.23
C ARG A 95 16.26 9.83 19.03
N SER A 96 15.33 10.18 19.92
CA SER A 96 14.47 11.36 19.77
C SER A 96 15.30 12.65 19.82
N GLN A 97 15.20 13.47 18.78
CA GLN A 97 15.82 14.79 18.73
C GLN A 97 14.79 15.93 18.79
N ARG A 98 13.57 15.70 18.28
CA ARG A 98 12.47 16.67 18.22
C ARG A 98 11.15 16.02 18.65
N ALA A 99 10.16 16.83 19.04
CA ALA A 99 8.79 16.36 19.22
C ALA A 99 8.05 16.34 17.88
N LEU A 100 7.14 15.39 17.68
CA LEU A 100 6.36 15.27 16.46
C LEU A 100 5.56 16.55 16.14
N GLY A 101 4.92 17.15 17.15
CA GLY A 101 4.14 18.38 16.96
C GLY A 101 4.98 19.54 16.40
N ASP A 102 6.22 19.67 16.85
CA ASP A 102 7.13 20.73 16.39
C ASP A 102 7.50 20.54 14.92
N VAL A 103 7.75 19.30 14.50
CA VAL A 103 8.04 18.96 13.09
C VAL A 103 6.84 19.26 12.19
N LEU A 104 5.63 18.95 12.63
CA LEU A 104 4.41 19.27 11.88
C LEU A 104 4.21 20.79 11.75
N VAL A 105 4.49 21.56 12.81
CA VAL A 105 4.46 23.03 12.75
C VAL A 105 5.51 23.56 11.77
N GLU A 106 6.76 23.10 11.89
CA GLU A 106 7.88 23.53 11.07
C GLU A 106 7.62 23.29 9.57
N GLN A 107 7.04 22.14 9.23
CA GLN A 107 6.75 21.77 7.85
C GLN A 107 5.35 22.19 7.36
N GLY A 108 4.59 22.95 8.16
CA GLY A 108 3.28 23.47 7.77
C GLY A 108 2.18 22.40 7.62
N VAL A 109 2.31 21.27 8.32
CA VAL A 109 1.35 20.17 8.27
C VAL A 109 0.27 20.38 9.31
N VAL A 110 -0.97 20.52 8.84
CA VAL A 110 -2.15 20.69 9.68
C VAL A 110 -2.62 19.33 10.21
N GLY A 111 -2.90 19.25 11.51
CA GLY A 111 -3.39 18.05 12.15
C GLY A 111 -4.48 18.30 13.18
N VAL A 112 -5.13 17.19 13.58
CA VAL A 112 -6.25 17.19 14.54
C VAL A 112 -6.00 16.09 15.57
N ALA A 113 -5.91 16.50 16.84
CA ALA A 113 -5.79 15.61 17.99
C ALA A 113 -7.14 15.40 18.68
N GLY A 114 -7.24 14.41 19.58
CA GLY A 114 -8.44 14.20 20.40
C GLY A 114 -9.63 13.60 19.65
N VAL A 115 -9.48 13.25 18.37
CA VAL A 115 -10.53 12.65 17.55
C VAL A 115 -10.75 11.19 17.94
N ASP A 116 -12.00 10.72 17.95
CA ASP A 116 -12.31 9.29 17.98
C ASP A 116 -11.90 8.65 16.64
N THR A 117 -10.61 8.34 16.51
CA THR A 117 -10.04 7.76 15.29
C THR A 117 -10.65 6.40 14.98
N ARG A 118 -11.16 5.66 15.97
CA ARG A 118 -11.89 4.40 15.73
C ARG A 118 -13.21 4.65 15.01
N ALA A 119 -13.97 5.68 15.39
CA ALA A 119 -15.19 6.06 14.69
C ALA A 119 -14.92 6.49 13.24
N VAL A 120 -13.85 7.27 13.02
CA VAL A 120 -13.40 7.66 11.68
C VAL A 120 -13.05 6.44 10.84
N VAL A 121 -12.22 5.52 11.37
CA VAL A 121 -11.75 4.32 10.66
C VAL A 121 -12.91 3.40 10.30
N ARG A 122 -13.86 3.17 11.22
CA ARG A 122 -15.06 2.38 10.92
C ARG A 122 -15.85 2.98 9.77
N HIS A 123 -16.00 4.30 9.79
CA HIS A 123 -16.70 5.01 8.73
C HIS A 123 -16.01 4.90 7.38
N LEU A 124 -14.69 5.14 7.30
CA LEU A 124 -13.91 4.98 6.07
C LEU A 124 -13.92 3.53 5.56
N ARG A 125 -13.87 2.55 6.46
CA ARG A 125 -14.01 1.13 6.07
C ARG A 125 -15.39 0.83 5.46
N GLU A 126 -16.45 1.39 6.04
CA GLU A 126 -17.84 1.17 5.62
C GLU A 126 -18.28 2.06 4.44
N ARG A 127 -17.63 3.17 4.16
CA ARG A 127 -18.00 4.09 3.07
C ARG A 127 -16.95 4.23 1.97
N GLY A 128 -15.75 3.77 2.25
CA GLY A 128 -14.57 3.98 1.40
C GLY A 128 -13.75 5.18 1.81
N ALA A 129 -12.53 5.24 1.29
CA ALA A 129 -11.71 6.45 1.33
C ALA A 129 -12.41 7.55 0.52
N MET A 130 -12.30 8.79 0.99
CA MET A 130 -13.11 9.90 0.48
C MET A 130 -12.40 11.24 0.65
N ARG A 131 -12.87 12.28 -0.04
CA ARG A 131 -12.33 13.63 0.17
C ARG A 131 -12.58 14.08 1.61
N ALA A 132 -11.61 14.80 2.14
CA ALA A 132 -11.63 15.34 3.48
C ALA A 132 -10.82 16.63 3.58
N GLY A 133 -11.01 17.33 4.68
CA GLY A 133 -10.23 18.49 5.07
C GLY A 133 -9.95 18.51 6.55
N VAL A 134 -8.76 19.01 6.90
CA VAL A 134 -8.40 19.38 8.27
C VAL A 134 -8.39 20.89 8.38
N PHE A 135 -9.03 21.44 9.42
CA PHE A 135 -9.21 22.88 9.59
C PHE A 135 -8.94 23.30 11.04
N SER A 136 -8.21 24.38 11.24
CA SER A 136 -7.88 24.98 12.54
C SER A 136 -7.62 26.49 12.43
N GLY A 137 -7.55 27.17 13.58
CA GLY A 137 -7.32 28.61 13.64
C GLY A 137 -8.27 29.43 12.76
N ASP A 138 -7.72 30.38 12.02
CA ASP A 138 -8.48 31.28 11.13
C ASP A 138 -9.12 30.57 9.92
N ALA A 139 -8.81 29.30 9.68
CA ALA A 139 -9.41 28.51 8.61
C ALA A 139 -10.73 27.83 9.00
N LEU A 140 -11.10 27.88 10.29
CA LEU A 140 -12.40 27.44 10.77
C LEU A 140 -13.51 28.31 10.19
N ALA A 141 -14.62 27.66 9.82
CA ALA A 141 -15.81 28.28 9.24
C ALA A 141 -17.05 27.48 9.68
N PRO A 142 -18.28 27.96 9.38
CA PRO A 142 -19.48 27.15 9.60
C PRO A 142 -19.39 25.79 8.89
N ASP A 143 -19.90 24.74 9.53
CA ASP A 143 -19.83 23.35 9.06
C ASP A 143 -20.17 23.16 7.57
N ALA A 144 -21.24 23.80 7.09
CA ALA A 144 -21.67 23.71 5.70
C ALA A 144 -20.61 24.24 4.72
N GLU A 145 -19.95 25.36 5.06
CA GLU A 145 -18.91 25.95 4.22
C GLU A 145 -17.66 25.05 4.19
N LEU A 146 -17.32 24.42 5.31
CA LEU A 146 -16.19 23.48 5.35
C LEU A 146 -16.45 22.25 4.47
N VAL A 147 -17.67 21.71 4.50
CA VAL A 147 -18.07 20.60 3.63
C VAL A 147 -18.02 21.02 2.15
N GLU A 148 -18.49 22.21 1.79
CA GLU A 148 -18.37 22.73 0.42
C GLU A 148 -16.92 22.83 -0.05
N ARG A 149 -16.00 23.31 0.81
CA ARG A 149 -14.57 23.35 0.50
C ARG A 149 -13.99 21.95 0.26
N VAL A 150 -14.42 20.96 1.04
CA VAL A 150 -14.02 19.54 0.84
C VAL A 150 -14.58 19.01 -0.48
N LEU A 151 -15.84 19.28 -0.80
CA LEU A 151 -16.49 18.83 -2.03
C LEU A 151 -15.91 19.50 -3.29
N ALA A 152 -15.33 20.69 -3.17
CA ALA A 152 -14.64 21.37 -4.25
C ALA A 152 -13.23 20.82 -4.51
N SER A 153 -12.68 19.99 -3.61
CA SER A 153 -11.37 19.38 -3.82
C SER A 153 -11.39 18.26 -4.89
N PRO A 154 -10.28 18.06 -5.62
CA PRO A 154 -10.14 16.96 -6.56
C PRO A 154 -10.22 15.58 -5.88
N THR A 155 -10.73 14.59 -6.61
CA THR A 155 -10.73 13.18 -6.20
C THR A 155 -9.35 12.53 -6.37
N MET A 156 -9.11 11.43 -5.66
CA MET A 156 -7.89 10.61 -5.83
C MET A 156 -7.93 9.77 -7.12
N GLU A 157 -9.11 9.25 -7.48
CA GLU A 157 -9.31 8.60 -8.78
C GLU A 157 -9.10 9.61 -9.91
N GLY A 158 -8.27 9.24 -10.88
CA GLY A 158 -7.79 10.11 -11.95
C GLY A 158 -6.70 11.12 -11.56
N ALA A 159 -6.14 11.06 -10.35
CA ALA A 159 -5.11 12.01 -9.92
C ALA A 159 -3.71 11.61 -10.39
N ASP A 160 -3.08 12.46 -11.21
CA ASP A 160 -1.66 12.36 -11.58
C ASP A 160 -0.80 13.06 -10.51
N LEU A 161 -0.16 12.27 -9.65
CA LEU A 161 0.57 12.77 -8.47
C LEU A 161 2.06 12.41 -8.44
N TYR A 162 2.49 11.37 -9.15
CA TYR A 162 3.87 10.88 -9.06
C TYR A 162 4.90 11.92 -9.55
N GLY A 163 4.54 12.73 -10.56
CA GLY A 163 5.39 13.82 -11.03
C GLY A 163 5.67 14.90 -9.98
N ALA A 164 4.78 15.08 -9.01
CA ALA A 164 4.93 16.09 -7.94
C ALA A 164 5.89 15.64 -6.81
N VAL A 165 6.21 14.35 -6.74
CA VAL A 165 7.09 13.77 -5.72
C VAL A 165 8.37 13.14 -6.28
N SER A 166 8.49 13.04 -7.60
CA SER A 166 9.70 12.57 -8.27
C SER A 166 10.87 13.52 -8.07
N THR A 167 12.09 12.97 -8.01
CA THR A 167 13.32 13.77 -8.01
C THR A 167 13.42 14.67 -9.23
N HIS A 168 13.94 15.88 -9.03
CA HIS A 168 14.17 16.84 -10.11
C HIS A 168 15.42 16.50 -10.93
N GLU A 169 16.46 16.02 -10.28
CA GLU A 169 17.74 15.67 -10.90
C GLU A 169 18.12 14.23 -10.58
N PRO A 170 18.76 13.51 -11.52
CA PRO A 170 19.32 12.20 -11.25
C PRO A 170 20.35 12.23 -10.12
N TYR A 171 20.35 11.22 -9.26
CA TYR A 171 21.38 11.03 -8.24
C TYR A 171 21.76 9.55 -8.10
N VAL A 172 22.94 9.30 -7.52
CA VAL A 172 23.48 7.93 -7.38
C VAL A 172 23.59 7.58 -5.90
N VAL A 173 23.04 6.42 -5.54
CA VAL A 173 23.33 5.76 -4.26
C VAL A 173 24.41 4.71 -4.53
N PRO A 174 25.62 4.87 -3.97
CA PRO A 174 26.73 3.96 -4.24
C PRO A 174 26.44 2.57 -3.66
N ALA A 175 27.00 1.54 -4.31
CA ALA A 175 26.97 0.18 -3.79
C ALA A 175 27.60 0.12 -2.37
N GLY A 176 26.91 -0.53 -1.44
CA GLY A 176 27.37 -0.75 -0.08
C GLY A 176 28.27 -1.98 0.05
N GLY A 177 29.12 -1.98 1.08
CA GLY A 177 29.83 -3.19 1.53
C GLY A 177 31.05 -3.61 0.72
N THR A 178 31.50 -2.86 -0.29
CA THR A 178 32.69 -3.22 -1.06
C THR A 178 33.91 -2.40 -0.63
N ALA A 179 34.64 -2.91 0.38
CA ALA A 179 35.92 -2.34 0.78
C ALA A 179 37.01 -2.45 -0.31
N GLU A 180 36.86 -3.32 -1.31
CA GLU A 180 37.95 -3.64 -2.27
C GLU A 180 37.55 -3.94 -3.74
N GLY A 181 36.36 -3.58 -4.23
CA GLY A 181 36.02 -3.76 -5.65
C GLY A 181 34.62 -3.27 -6.01
N GLY A 182 34.48 -2.50 -7.09
CA GLY A 182 33.28 -1.70 -7.41
C GLY A 182 31.92 -2.41 -7.48
N ALA A 183 30.89 -1.66 -7.85
CA ALA A 183 29.50 -2.14 -7.88
C ALA A 183 29.35 -3.49 -8.62
N ARG A 184 28.63 -4.44 -8.01
CA ARG A 184 28.33 -5.76 -8.60
C ARG A 184 27.35 -5.64 -9.76
N PHE A 185 26.40 -4.72 -9.63
CA PHE A 185 25.38 -4.41 -10.62
C PHE A 185 25.11 -2.91 -10.64
N ARG A 186 24.60 -2.42 -11.76
CA ARG A 186 24.06 -1.07 -11.90
C ARG A 186 22.57 -1.13 -12.18
N VAL A 187 21.77 -0.38 -11.43
CA VAL A 187 20.31 -0.33 -11.61
C VAL A 187 19.86 1.10 -11.89
N ALA A 188 18.98 1.26 -12.89
CA ALA A 188 18.20 2.47 -13.06
C ALA A 188 16.90 2.32 -12.26
N ALA A 189 16.71 3.15 -11.23
CA ALA A 189 15.49 3.23 -10.44
C ALA A 189 14.67 4.43 -10.91
N LEU A 190 13.51 4.18 -11.54
CA LEU A 190 12.56 5.22 -11.90
C LEU A 190 11.86 5.70 -10.63
N ASP A 191 12.07 6.97 -10.29
CA ASP A 191 11.46 7.62 -9.14
C ASP A 191 10.09 8.17 -9.51
N VAL A 192 9.06 7.45 -9.09
CA VAL A 192 7.65 7.87 -9.13
C VAL A 192 7.13 8.17 -7.72
N GLY A 193 8.03 8.45 -6.77
CA GLY A 193 7.77 8.61 -5.34
C GLY A 193 8.57 7.63 -4.47
N ILE A 194 9.84 7.41 -4.80
CA ILE A 194 10.68 6.38 -4.17
C ILE A 194 10.94 6.69 -2.70
N LYS A 195 10.81 5.65 -1.87
CA LYS A 195 11.22 5.67 -0.47
C LYS A 195 12.73 5.48 -0.32
N ALA A 196 13.34 6.23 0.60
CA ALA A 196 14.78 6.24 0.81
C ALA A 196 15.34 4.86 1.20
N ASN A 197 14.56 4.00 1.87
CA ASN A 197 15.04 2.67 2.22
C ASN A 197 15.20 1.72 1.03
N THR A 198 14.47 1.92 -0.07
CA THR A 198 14.59 1.07 -1.26
C THR A 198 15.99 1.14 -1.90
N PRO A 199 16.54 2.33 -2.25
CA PRO A 199 17.93 2.43 -2.69
C PRO A 199 18.94 1.93 -1.66
N ARG A 200 18.71 2.15 -0.35
CA ARG A 200 19.59 1.64 0.72
C ARG A 200 19.66 0.11 0.70
N MET A 201 18.53 -0.57 0.54
CA MET A 201 18.46 -2.04 0.51
C MET A 201 19.03 -2.66 -0.77
N LEU A 202 18.90 -1.98 -1.91
CA LEU A 202 19.58 -2.34 -3.15
C LEU A 202 21.10 -2.15 -3.00
N ALA A 203 21.54 -1.00 -2.49
CA ALA A 203 22.94 -0.70 -2.25
C ALA A 203 23.60 -1.72 -1.31
N ALA A 204 22.92 -2.13 -0.24
CA ALA A 204 23.42 -3.15 0.68
C ALA A 204 23.71 -4.51 0.02
N ARG A 205 23.17 -4.77 -1.19
CA ARG A 205 23.42 -5.98 -1.99
C ARG A 205 24.52 -5.80 -3.04
N GLY A 206 25.23 -4.67 -3.00
CA GLY A 206 26.31 -4.32 -3.92
C GLY A 206 25.83 -3.70 -5.24
N ILE A 207 24.61 -3.14 -5.26
CA ILE A 207 24.04 -2.48 -6.45
C ILE A 207 24.33 -0.98 -6.40
N GLU A 208 24.89 -0.42 -7.47
CA GLU A 208 24.91 1.03 -7.68
C GLU A 208 23.56 1.47 -8.24
N VAL A 209 22.83 2.28 -7.49
CA VAL A 209 21.46 2.70 -7.84
C VAL A 209 21.49 4.10 -8.41
N HIS A 210 21.10 4.24 -9.67
CA HIS A 210 20.87 5.52 -10.33
C HIS A 210 19.39 5.83 -10.17
N VAL A 211 19.06 6.77 -9.30
CA VAL A 211 17.68 7.23 -9.10
C VAL A 211 17.39 8.32 -10.11
N LEU A 212 16.36 8.11 -10.94
CA LEU A 212 16.09 8.89 -12.14
C LEU A 212 14.68 9.52 -12.07
N PRO A 213 14.51 10.77 -12.53
CA PRO A 213 13.20 11.42 -12.60
C PRO A 213 12.17 10.60 -13.38
N ALA A 214 10.88 10.75 -13.07
CA ALA A 214 9.78 10.05 -13.73
C ALA A 214 9.71 10.31 -15.25
N ALA A 215 10.25 11.44 -15.71
CA ALA A 215 10.30 11.84 -17.12
C ALA A 215 11.50 11.26 -17.91
N THR A 216 12.28 10.36 -17.30
CA THR A 216 13.48 9.79 -17.91
C THR A 216 13.15 8.97 -19.17
N SER A 217 13.93 9.16 -20.23
CA SER A 217 13.76 8.43 -21.49
C SER A 217 14.47 7.08 -21.49
N ILE A 218 14.09 6.21 -22.42
CA ILE A 218 14.73 4.90 -22.58
C ILE A 218 16.19 5.04 -23.02
N GLU A 219 16.52 6.05 -23.82
CA GLU A 219 17.88 6.33 -24.28
C GLU A 219 18.80 6.62 -23.08
N GLN A 220 18.34 7.45 -22.14
CA GLN A 220 19.08 7.77 -20.92
C GLN A 220 19.36 6.50 -20.09
N ILE A 221 18.38 5.59 -19.96
CA ILE A 221 18.56 4.32 -19.24
C ILE A 221 19.55 3.39 -19.95
N VAL A 222 19.49 3.32 -21.28
CA VAL A 222 20.41 2.49 -22.08
C VAL A 222 21.84 3.02 -21.99
N ASP A 223 22.02 4.33 -22.07
CA ASP A 223 23.32 5.00 -22.01
C ASP A 223 24.02 4.79 -20.65
N LEU A 224 23.26 4.65 -19.56
CA LEU A 224 23.80 4.31 -18.24
C LEU A 224 24.41 2.91 -18.16
N GLY A 225 24.10 2.04 -19.12
CA GLY A 225 24.71 0.72 -19.18
C GLY A 225 24.18 -0.26 -18.12
N VAL A 226 22.91 -0.11 -17.69
CA VAL A 226 22.37 -0.82 -16.52
C VAL A 226 22.21 -2.34 -16.71
N ASP A 227 22.26 -3.06 -15.59
CA ASP A 227 22.02 -4.49 -15.44
C ASP A 227 20.57 -4.79 -15.07
N GLY A 228 19.88 -3.83 -14.44
CA GLY A 228 18.48 -3.94 -14.08
C GLY A 228 17.75 -2.60 -14.07
N PHE A 229 16.43 -2.68 -14.08
CA PHE A 229 15.50 -1.56 -13.99
C PHE A 229 14.57 -1.76 -12.80
N PHE A 230 14.37 -0.71 -12.03
CA PHE A 230 13.56 -0.73 -10.83
C PHE A 230 12.45 0.32 -10.92
N LEU A 231 11.21 -0.08 -10.64
CA LEU A 231 10.04 0.80 -10.58
C LEU A 231 9.65 1.03 -9.12
N SER A 232 9.75 2.27 -8.65
CA SER A 232 9.46 2.59 -7.25
C SER A 232 7.97 2.57 -6.90
N ASN A 233 7.71 2.68 -5.60
CA ASN A 233 6.42 3.10 -5.08
C ASN A 233 6.11 4.57 -5.46
N GLY A 234 4.86 4.99 -5.23
CA GLY A 234 4.39 6.32 -5.62
C GLY A 234 2.94 6.61 -5.26
N PRO A 235 2.53 7.89 -5.27
CA PRO A 235 1.15 8.32 -5.05
C PRO A 235 0.33 8.40 -6.34
N GLY A 236 -0.98 8.50 -6.17
CA GLY A 236 -1.93 8.79 -7.26
C GLY A 236 -2.51 7.55 -7.94
N ASP A 237 -3.18 7.79 -9.06
CA ASP A 237 -3.86 6.77 -9.83
C ASP A 237 -2.95 6.18 -10.92
N PRO A 238 -2.68 4.87 -10.93
CA PRO A 238 -1.86 4.24 -11.95
C PRO A 238 -2.43 4.37 -13.36
N ALA A 239 -3.73 4.65 -13.53
CA ALA A 239 -4.34 4.93 -14.84
C ALA A 239 -3.72 6.16 -15.53
N THR A 240 -3.15 7.10 -14.76
CA THR A 240 -2.49 8.31 -15.28
C THR A 240 -1.02 8.10 -15.66
N ALA A 241 -0.44 6.94 -15.33
CA ALA A 241 0.99 6.65 -15.50
C ALA A 241 1.36 6.15 -16.91
N ASP A 242 0.77 6.71 -17.97
CA ASP A 242 0.99 6.25 -19.35
C ASP A 242 2.45 6.35 -19.79
N ALA A 243 3.15 7.42 -19.40
CA ALA A 243 4.57 7.60 -19.71
C ALA A 243 5.46 6.54 -19.00
N PRO A 244 5.36 6.32 -17.68
CA PRO A 244 6.04 5.20 -17.02
C PRO A 244 5.71 3.82 -17.60
N VAL A 245 4.47 3.58 -17.99
CA VAL A 245 4.05 2.32 -18.65
C VAL A 245 4.73 2.16 -20.01
N ALA A 246 4.77 3.20 -20.84
CA ALA A 246 5.44 3.18 -22.13
C ALA A 246 6.95 2.93 -21.98
N LEU A 247 7.59 3.58 -21.00
CA LEU A 247 9.00 3.34 -20.68
C LEU A 247 9.24 1.89 -20.25
N THR A 248 8.39 1.36 -19.37
CA THR A 248 8.48 -0.04 -18.89
C THR A 248 8.36 -1.02 -20.05
N ARG A 249 7.45 -0.79 -20.99
CA ARG A 249 7.36 -1.61 -22.22
C ARG A 249 8.67 -1.60 -23.00
N ALA A 250 9.25 -0.43 -23.21
CA ALA A 250 10.53 -0.29 -23.93
C ALA A 250 11.71 -0.97 -23.21
N VAL A 251 11.71 -1.00 -21.88
CA VAL A 251 12.67 -1.73 -21.04
C VAL A 251 12.50 -3.24 -21.20
N LEU A 252 11.25 -3.74 -21.15
CA LEU A 252 10.93 -5.17 -21.31
C LEU A 252 11.30 -5.68 -22.71
N GLU A 253 11.06 -4.90 -23.76
CA GLU A 253 11.48 -5.22 -25.14
C GLU A 253 12.99 -5.45 -25.28
N ARG A 254 13.79 -4.82 -24.42
CA ARG A 254 15.25 -4.96 -24.38
C ARG A 254 15.73 -6.10 -23.48
N GLY A 255 14.81 -6.82 -22.84
CA GLY A 255 15.11 -7.91 -21.91
C GLY A 255 15.94 -7.46 -20.71
N ILE A 256 15.71 -6.24 -20.22
CA ILE A 256 16.36 -5.73 -19.02
C ILE A 256 15.59 -6.27 -17.79
N PRO A 257 16.26 -6.97 -16.85
CA PRO A 257 15.68 -7.41 -15.60
C PRO A 257 14.91 -6.30 -14.89
N THR A 258 13.62 -6.51 -14.62
CA THR A 258 12.73 -5.48 -14.08
C THR A 258 12.12 -5.91 -12.76
N PHE A 259 12.18 -5.04 -11.74
CA PHE A 259 11.51 -5.24 -10.47
C PHE A 259 10.66 -4.01 -10.10
N GLY A 260 9.37 -4.21 -9.78
CA GLY A 260 8.46 -3.14 -9.36
C GLY A 260 7.88 -3.32 -7.97
N ILE A 261 7.72 -2.22 -7.23
CA ILE A 261 7.13 -2.18 -5.88
C ILE A 261 5.94 -1.23 -5.84
N CYS A 262 4.82 -1.64 -5.24
CA CYS A 262 3.61 -0.83 -5.04
C CYS A 262 3.08 -0.18 -6.35
N PHE A 263 3.30 1.11 -6.57
CA PHE A 263 2.96 1.76 -7.84
C PHE A 263 3.69 1.14 -9.03
N GLY A 264 4.93 0.69 -8.82
CA GLY A 264 5.70 -0.09 -9.80
C GLY A 264 5.07 -1.43 -10.16
N ASN A 265 4.34 -2.08 -9.25
CA ASN A 265 3.56 -3.28 -9.57
C ASN A 265 2.41 -2.97 -10.53
N GLN A 266 1.72 -1.85 -10.29
CA GLN A 266 0.62 -1.40 -11.13
C GLN A 266 1.12 -0.96 -12.52
N ILE A 267 2.24 -0.24 -12.59
CA ILE A 267 2.90 0.11 -13.86
C ILE A 267 3.30 -1.14 -14.63
N LEU A 268 3.96 -2.11 -13.97
CA LEU A 268 4.35 -3.36 -14.63
C LEU A 268 3.13 -4.14 -15.12
N ALA A 269 2.08 -4.27 -14.29
CA ALA A 269 0.84 -4.92 -14.68
C ALA A 269 0.21 -4.28 -15.93
N ARG A 270 0.12 -2.95 -15.98
CA ARG A 270 -0.38 -2.21 -17.15
C ARG A 270 0.52 -2.38 -18.39
N ALA A 271 1.84 -2.42 -18.20
CA ALA A 271 2.78 -2.71 -19.28
C ALA A 271 2.55 -4.12 -19.87
N LEU A 272 2.16 -5.08 -19.03
CA LEU A 272 1.81 -6.46 -19.41
C LEU A 272 0.36 -6.64 -19.89
N GLY A 273 -0.45 -5.58 -19.92
CA GLY A 273 -1.82 -5.60 -20.45
C GLY A 273 -2.92 -5.84 -19.42
N ARG A 274 -2.66 -5.64 -18.12
CA ARG A 274 -3.66 -5.73 -17.06
C ARG A 274 -4.25 -4.37 -16.67
N GLY A 275 -5.52 -4.38 -16.29
CA GLY A 275 -6.20 -3.23 -15.71
C GLY A 275 -5.85 -3.03 -14.24
N THR A 276 -6.27 -1.88 -13.73
CA THR A 276 -6.15 -1.49 -12.32
C THR A 276 -7.46 -0.89 -11.85
N TYR A 277 -7.81 -1.07 -10.59
CA TYR A 277 -9.04 -0.52 -10.01
C TYR A 277 -8.77 0.17 -8.67
N LYS A 278 -9.62 1.15 -8.32
CA LYS A 278 -9.61 1.79 -7.01
C LYS A 278 -10.21 0.83 -5.98
N MET A 279 -9.46 0.56 -4.92
CA MET A 279 -9.98 -0.19 -3.77
C MET A 279 -10.86 0.71 -2.91
N ARG A 280 -11.87 0.11 -2.25
CA ARG A 280 -12.80 0.81 -1.36
C ARG A 280 -12.08 1.70 -0.35
N TYR A 281 -11.17 1.14 0.44
CA TYR A 281 -10.34 1.89 1.39
C TYR A 281 -8.84 1.58 1.27
N GLY A 282 -8.44 0.58 0.49
CA GLY A 282 -7.04 0.20 0.25
C GLY A 282 -6.37 -0.54 1.40
N HIS A 283 -5.11 -0.95 1.21
CA HIS A 283 -4.30 -1.57 2.25
C HIS A 283 -3.27 -0.57 2.78
N ARG A 284 -3.36 -0.31 4.09
CA ARG A 284 -2.51 0.66 4.80
C ARG A 284 -2.20 0.14 6.20
N GLY A 285 -1.02 -0.44 6.36
CA GLY A 285 -0.68 -1.13 7.60
C GLY A 285 0.61 -1.93 7.51
N ILE A 286 1.05 -2.42 8.66
CA ILE A 286 2.27 -3.24 8.80
C ILE A 286 1.96 -4.70 9.15
N ASN A 287 0.72 -5.12 8.93
CA ASN A 287 0.19 -6.40 9.38
C ASN A 287 -0.63 -7.12 8.30
N VAL A 288 -0.41 -6.80 7.01
CA VAL A 288 -1.19 -7.39 5.92
C VAL A 288 -0.53 -8.71 5.49
N PRO A 289 -1.20 -9.86 5.63
CA PRO A 289 -0.66 -11.14 5.18
C PRO A 289 -0.69 -11.21 3.66
N VAL A 290 0.32 -11.83 3.07
CA VAL A 290 0.41 -12.11 1.64
C VAL A 290 0.88 -13.54 1.44
N VAL A 291 0.22 -14.27 0.54
CA VAL A 291 0.58 -15.66 0.20
C VAL A 291 1.31 -15.69 -1.14
N GLU A 292 2.50 -16.30 -1.19
CA GLU A 292 3.19 -16.63 -2.44
C GLU A 292 2.69 -17.98 -2.96
N HIS A 293 2.02 -18.00 -4.11
CA HIS A 293 1.36 -19.21 -4.61
C HIS A 293 2.30 -20.33 -5.04
N ALA A 294 3.53 -19.99 -5.43
CA ALA A 294 4.52 -20.98 -5.86
C ALA A 294 5.02 -21.84 -4.70
N THR A 295 5.11 -21.26 -3.49
CA THR A 295 5.73 -21.88 -2.31
C THR A 295 4.73 -22.18 -1.20
N GLY A 296 3.57 -21.51 -1.21
CA GLY A 296 2.63 -21.49 -0.09
C GLY A 296 3.11 -20.66 1.11
N ARG A 297 4.25 -19.96 0.99
CA ARG A 297 4.79 -19.13 2.07
C ARG A 297 3.88 -17.92 2.29
N VAL A 298 3.66 -17.61 3.57
CA VAL A 298 2.98 -16.38 4.00
C VAL A 298 4.02 -15.40 4.53
N ALA A 299 3.96 -14.16 4.08
CA ALA A 299 4.71 -13.04 4.64
C ALA A 299 3.75 -12.05 5.29
N ILE A 300 4.10 -11.49 6.44
CA ILE A 300 3.43 -10.30 6.95
C ILE A 300 4.12 -9.09 6.33
N THR A 301 3.34 -8.17 5.76
CA THR A 301 3.88 -7.12 4.88
C THR A 301 3.46 -5.73 5.32
N SER A 302 4.31 -4.76 4.97
CA SER A 302 3.98 -3.33 5.01
C SER A 302 3.30 -2.93 3.71
N GLN A 303 2.16 -2.27 3.80
CA GLN A 303 1.35 -1.89 2.64
C GLN A 303 0.88 -0.45 2.75
N ASN A 304 0.89 0.25 1.62
CA ASN A 304 0.31 1.59 1.46
C ASN A 304 -0.16 1.79 0.02
N HIS A 305 -1.34 1.29 -0.33
CA HIS A 305 -1.93 1.51 -1.65
C HIS A 305 -3.46 1.59 -1.61
N GLY A 306 -4.00 2.48 -2.45
CA GLY A 306 -5.45 2.64 -2.66
C GLY A 306 -5.97 2.02 -3.95
N PHE A 307 -5.09 1.49 -4.79
CA PHE A 307 -5.39 0.86 -6.08
C PHE A 307 -4.78 -0.53 -6.13
N ALA A 308 -5.35 -1.42 -6.95
CA ALA A 308 -4.90 -2.79 -7.11
C ALA A 308 -4.96 -3.22 -8.57
N VAL A 309 -4.23 -4.28 -8.88
CA VAL A 309 -4.20 -4.92 -10.20
C VAL A 309 -5.36 -5.91 -10.31
N GLU A 310 -5.98 -5.98 -11.49
CA GLU A 310 -6.98 -7.02 -11.78
C GLU A 310 -6.33 -8.40 -11.95
N GLY A 311 -6.93 -9.41 -11.33
CA GLY A 311 -6.55 -10.82 -11.52
C GLY A 311 -6.95 -11.69 -10.35
N GLU A 312 -6.69 -12.98 -10.49
CA GLU A 312 -7.00 -13.99 -9.47
C GLU A 312 -5.77 -14.78 -9.02
N ALA A 313 -5.86 -15.42 -7.86
CA ALA A 313 -4.79 -16.22 -7.26
C ALA A 313 -4.23 -17.26 -8.25
N GLY A 314 -2.95 -17.12 -8.59
CA GLY A 314 -2.25 -18.04 -9.49
C GLY A 314 -2.65 -17.93 -10.97
N GLU A 315 -3.49 -16.98 -11.36
CA GLU A 315 -3.93 -16.80 -12.75
C GLU A 315 -2.73 -16.65 -13.70
N ARG A 316 -2.74 -17.38 -14.82
CA ARG A 316 -1.77 -17.22 -15.92
C ARG A 316 -2.40 -16.45 -17.07
N PHE A 317 -1.61 -15.63 -17.75
CA PHE A 317 -2.06 -14.84 -18.89
C PHE A 317 -0.96 -14.61 -19.91
N VAL A 318 -1.36 -14.26 -21.13
CA VAL A 318 -0.44 -14.02 -22.25
C VAL A 318 -0.15 -12.54 -22.37
N THR A 319 1.12 -12.19 -22.50
CA THR A 319 1.60 -10.83 -22.73
C THR A 319 2.39 -10.78 -24.05
N PRO A 320 2.70 -9.58 -24.59
CA PRO A 320 3.59 -9.45 -25.74
C PRO A 320 4.99 -10.06 -25.55
N TYR A 321 5.42 -10.28 -24.30
CA TYR A 321 6.76 -10.76 -23.93
C TYR A 321 6.80 -12.26 -23.60
N GLY A 322 5.65 -12.92 -23.56
CA GLY A 322 5.50 -14.31 -23.11
C GLY A 322 4.39 -14.48 -22.07
N PRO A 323 4.19 -15.70 -21.54
CA PRO A 323 3.25 -15.91 -20.45
C PRO A 323 3.70 -15.17 -19.18
N ALA A 324 2.74 -14.74 -18.37
CA ALA A 324 2.93 -14.15 -17.06
C ALA A 324 1.91 -14.73 -16.08
N ARG A 325 2.14 -14.51 -14.79
CA ARG A 325 1.31 -15.08 -13.73
C ARG A 325 1.14 -14.15 -12.53
N ILE A 326 -0.03 -14.17 -11.92
CA ILE A 326 -0.28 -13.65 -10.57
C ILE A 326 0.42 -14.55 -9.54
N THR A 327 1.44 -14.00 -8.86
CA THR A 327 2.31 -14.77 -7.96
C THR A 327 1.92 -14.67 -6.50
N HIS A 328 1.29 -13.57 -6.11
CA HIS A 328 0.92 -13.31 -4.73
C HIS A 328 -0.51 -12.75 -4.64
N THR A 329 -1.25 -13.12 -3.60
CA THR A 329 -2.50 -12.46 -3.22
C THR A 329 -2.63 -12.28 -1.71
N CYS A 330 -3.47 -11.33 -1.30
CA CYS A 330 -3.85 -11.16 0.09
C CYS A 330 -4.97 -12.17 0.44
N PRO A 331 -4.82 -13.01 1.48
CA PRO A 331 -5.85 -13.96 1.88
C PRO A 331 -7.05 -13.29 2.58
N ASN A 332 -6.95 -12.01 2.97
CA ASN A 332 -8.04 -11.30 3.64
C ASN A 332 -9.15 -10.91 2.66
N ASP A 333 -8.82 -10.59 1.41
CA ASP A 333 -9.76 -10.05 0.44
C ASP A 333 -9.53 -10.52 -1.01
N GLY A 334 -8.51 -11.34 -1.27
CA GLY A 334 -8.17 -11.85 -2.59
C GLY A 334 -7.42 -10.86 -3.49
N CYS A 335 -7.04 -9.68 -2.98
CA CYS A 335 -6.34 -8.67 -3.76
C CYS A 335 -5.03 -9.22 -4.35
N VAL A 336 -4.71 -8.84 -5.60
CA VAL A 336 -3.43 -9.17 -6.25
C VAL A 336 -2.30 -8.42 -5.56
N GLU A 337 -1.30 -9.17 -5.10
CA GLU A 337 -0.15 -8.66 -4.34
C GLU A 337 1.18 -8.82 -5.09
N GLY A 338 1.17 -9.42 -6.28
CA GLY A 338 2.36 -9.52 -7.11
C GLY A 338 2.16 -10.36 -8.36
N LEU A 339 3.04 -10.15 -9.34
CA LEU A 339 3.04 -10.86 -10.62
C LEU A 339 4.46 -11.09 -11.13
N ALA A 340 4.64 -12.04 -12.04
CA ALA A 340 5.92 -12.31 -12.66
C ALA A 340 5.77 -12.82 -14.10
N GLY A 341 6.77 -12.52 -14.93
CA GLY A 341 6.92 -13.12 -16.24
C GLY A 341 7.34 -14.59 -16.14
N GLU A 342 6.75 -15.43 -16.98
CA GLU A 342 7.15 -16.83 -17.20
C GLU A 342 7.97 -16.90 -18.49
N GLY A 343 9.28 -16.64 -18.39
CA GLY A 343 10.20 -16.69 -19.53
C GLY A 343 10.78 -15.34 -19.98
N PHE A 344 10.45 -14.25 -19.29
CA PHE A 344 11.14 -12.96 -19.40
C PHE A 344 11.45 -12.40 -18.00
N PRO A 345 12.54 -11.63 -17.83
CA PRO A 345 13.07 -11.32 -16.50
C PRO A 345 12.33 -10.13 -15.87
N ALA A 346 11.09 -10.31 -15.44
CA ALA A 346 10.36 -9.26 -14.72
C ALA A 346 9.44 -9.82 -13.64
N PHE A 347 9.40 -9.13 -12.49
CA PHE A 347 8.41 -9.39 -11.45
C PHE A 347 8.10 -8.13 -10.66
N SER A 348 7.00 -8.13 -9.92
CA SER A 348 6.65 -7.03 -9.03
C SER A 348 5.80 -7.50 -7.86
N VAL A 349 5.75 -6.67 -6.82
CA VAL A 349 4.89 -6.86 -5.65
C VAL A 349 4.19 -5.57 -5.28
N GLN A 350 2.97 -5.67 -4.75
CA GLN A 350 2.11 -4.54 -4.41
C GLN A 350 2.43 -3.95 -3.03
N TYR A 351 2.98 -4.77 -2.13
CA TYR A 351 3.46 -4.38 -0.81
C TYR A 351 4.89 -3.82 -0.86
N HIS A 352 5.43 -3.43 0.29
CA HIS A 352 6.73 -2.76 0.45
C HIS A 352 7.77 -3.67 1.13
N PRO A 353 8.54 -4.46 0.35
CA PRO A 353 9.67 -5.26 0.82
C PRO A 353 10.72 -4.47 1.59
N GLU A 354 10.84 -3.17 1.32
CA GLU A 354 11.73 -2.27 2.04
C GLU A 354 11.26 -1.94 3.46
N ALA A 355 10.02 -2.29 3.81
CA ALA A 355 9.40 -1.91 5.07
C ALA A 355 9.56 -0.41 5.34
N ALA A 356 10.22 0.00 6.43
CA ALA A 356 10.40 1.40 6.80
C ALA A 356 9.06 2.18 6.77
N ALA A 357 8.10 1.87 7.65
CA ALA A 357 8.18 0.89 8.75
C ALA A 357 7.54 -0.46 8.40
N GLY A 358 7.71 -1.44 9.28
CA GLY A 358 7.01 -2.72 9.23
C GLY A 358 7.91 -3.97 9.29
N PRO A 359 7.34 -5.16 9.07
CA PRO A 359 8.04 -6.44 9.11
C PRO A 359 9.03 -6.61 7.95
N HIS A 360 10.04 -7.45 8.15
CA HIS A 360 11.10 -7.70 7.16
C HIS A 360 10.92 -9.01 6.37
N ASP A 361 9.76 -9.69 6.52
CA ASP A 361 9.46 -11.01 5.96
C ASP A 361 9.63 -11.08 4.43
N ALA A 362 9.48 -9.93 3.76
CA ALA A 362 9.53 -9.77 2.30
C ALA A 362 10.90 -9.34 1.76
N ALA A 363 11.91 -9.12 2.62
CA ALA A 363 13.19 -8.55 2.22
C ALA A 363 13.96 -9.41 1.19
N ASP A 364 13.65 -10.71 1.10
CA ASP A 364 14.25 -11.64 0.14
C ASP A 364 13.95 -11.31 -1.32
N LEU A 365 12.93 -10.48 -1.60
CA LEU A 365 12.61 -10.05 -2.96
C LEU A 365 13.73 -9.21 -3.60
N PHE A 366 14.51 -8.49 -2.81
CA PHE A 366 15.71 -7.81 -3.32
C PHE A 366 16.81 -8.80 -3.69
N ASP A 367 16.93 -9.93 -2.99
CA ASP A 367 17.87 -11.00 -3.34
C ASP A 367 17.42 -11.73 -4.62
N ARG A 368 16.10 -11.92 -4.80
CA ARG A 368 15.54 -12.43 -6.05
C ARG A 368 15.84 -11.51 -7.23
N PHE A 369 15.81 -10.19 -7.03
CA PHE A 369 16.20 -9.25 -8.09
C PHE A 369 17.69 -9.34 -8.44
N VAL A 370 18.57 -9.55 -7.44
CA VAL A 370 19.99 -9.83 -7.67
C VAL A 370 20.18 -11.10 -8.51
N THR A 371 19.50 -12.19 -8.15
CA THR A 371 19.54 -13.44 -8.92
C THR A 371 19.05 -13.23 -10.35
N LEU A 372 17.95 -12.49 -10.53
CA LEU A 372 17.40 -12.17 -11.84
C LEU A 372 18.39 -11.42 -12.74
N MET A 373 19.16 -10.49 -12.18
CA MET A 373 20.22 -9.78 -12.90
C MET A 373 21.42 -10.68 -13.20
N ALA A 374 21.80 -11.56 -12.27
CA ALA A 374 22.92 -12.49 -12.44
C ALA A 374 22.66 -13.56 -13.51
N ASP A 375 21.41 -14.02 -13.64
CA ASP A 375 21.00 -15.06 -14.59
C ASP A 375 20.91 -14.54 -16.04
N ARG A 376 21.03 -13.22 -16.24
CA ARG A 376 21.05 -12.62 -17.58
C ARG A 376 22.37 -12.98 -18.27
N PRO A 377 22.35 -13.54 -19.49
CA PRO A 377 23.56 -13.76 -20.27
C PRO A 377 24.34 -12.44 -20.43
N ALA A 378 25.64 -12.46 -20.16
CA ALA A 378 26.50 -11.29 -20.22
C ALA A 378 26.36 -10.53 -21.56
N ARG A 379 26.44 -9.19 -21.50
CA ARG A 379 26.41 -8.28 -22.67
C ARG A 379 27.29 -8.81 -23.79
N GLY A 380 26.68 -9.31 -24.87
CA GLY A 380 27.39 -9.84 -26.05
C GLY A 380 26.73 -11.05 -26.71
N ALA A 381 25.88 -11.79 -26.00
CA ALA A 381 24.99 -12.75 -26.64
C ALA A 381 23.81 -11.98 -27.24
N ALA A 382 23.83 -11.78 -28.57
CA ALA A 382 22.69 -11.22 -29.29
C ALA A 382 21.43 -11.97 -28.86
N LEU A 383 20.43 -11.26 -28.34
CA LEU A 383 19.08 -11.79 -28.30
C LEU A 383 18.76 -12.19 -29.74
N SER A 384 18.49 -13.47 -29.97
CA SER A 384 17.99 -13.92 -31.26
C SER A 384 16.79 -13.04 -31.59
N PRO A 385 16.70 -12.43 -32.78
CA PRO A 385 15.53 -11.64 -33.14
C PRO A 385 14.30 -12.49 -32.85
N LEU A 386 13.38 -11.95 -32.05
CA LEU A 386 12.04 -12.54 -31.94
C LEU A 386 11.56 -12.78 -33.37
N PRO A 387 11.07 -13.98 -33.71
CA PRO A 387 10.66 -14.26 -35.07
C PRO A 387 9.58 -13.24 -35.42
N HIS A 388 9.89 -12.35 -36.37
CA HIS A 388 8.88 -11.56 -37.05
C HIS A 388 7.80 -12.56 -37.46
N ARG A 389 6.58 -12.41 -36.92
CA ARG A 389 5.42 -13.08 -37.48
C ARG A 389 5.44 -12.74 -38.96
N ARG A 390 5.62 -13.76 -39.79
CA ARG A 390 5.34 -13.64 -41.21
C ARG A 390 3.87 -13.26 -41.27
N ASP A 391 3.58 -12.12 -41.88
CA ASP A 391 2.24 -11.81 -42.34
C ASP A 391 1.79 -13.03 -43.16
N GLU A 392 0.82 -13.77 -42.64
CA GLU A 392 0.17 -14.82 -43.42
C GLU A 392 -0.59 -14.11 -44.54
N GLU A 393 -0.08 -14.23 -45.76
CA GLU A 393 -0.83 -13.90 -46.98
C GLU A 393 -2.17 -14.63 -46.94
N PRO A 394 -3.30 -13.94 -47.18
CA PRO A 394 -4.60 -14.60 -47.18
C PRO A 394 -4.65 -15.63 -48.31
N ALA A 395 -5.01 -16.86 -47.94
CA ALA A 395 -5.12 -17.99 -48.86
C ALA A 395 -6.05 -17.68 -50.04
N ALA A 396 -5.55 -17.94 -51.25
CA ALA A 396 -6.26 -17.74 -52.50
C ALA A 396 -7.52 -18.60 -52.60
N VAL A 397 -8.64 -17.96 -52.91
CA VAL A 397 -9.90 -18.59 -53.33
C VAL A 397 -9.73 -19.14 -54.76
N PRO A 398 -10.04 -20.42 -55.06
CA PRO A 398 -10.01 -20.91 -56.42
C PRO A 398 -11.26 -20.43 -57.17
N VAL A 399 -11.05 -19.58 -58.19
CA VAL A 399 -12.10 -19.13 -59.13
C VAL A 399 -12.15 -20.10 -60.31
N GLY A 400 -13.34 -20.64 -60.59
CA GLY A 400 -13.64 -21.39 -61.80
C GLY A 400 -14.00 -20.48 -62.99
N ASP A 401 -13.55 -20.92 -64.16
CA ASP A 401 -13.57 -20.35 -65.52
C ASP A 401 -14.67 -19.33 -65.95
N ALA A 402 -14.16 -18.16 -66.39
CA ALA A 402 -14.32 -17.48 -67.70
C ALA A 402 -15.71 -16.95 -68.19
N PRO A 403 -15.77 -15.97 -69.15
CA PRO A 403 -14.69 -15.19 -69.80
C PRO A 403 -14.82 -13.66 -69.66
N VAL A 404 -13.72 -13.02 -70.07
CA VAL A 404 -13.39 -11.60 -70.13
C VAL A 404 -14.20 -10.86 -71.21
N ASP A 405 -14.55 -9.59 -70.99
CA ASP A 405 -14.52 -8.60 -72.08
C ASP A 405 -14.26 -7.16 -71.61
N ASP A 406 -13.16 -6.61 -72.12
CA ASP A 406 -12.77 -5.25 -72.48
C ASP A 406 -13.11 -3.99 -71.62
N ALA A 407 -12.04 -3.47 -70.98
CA ALA A 407 -11.44 -2.13 -71.13
C ALA A 407 -12.27 -0.83 -70.86
N PRO A 408 -11.63 0.35 -70.74
CA PRO A 408 -10.58 0.73 -69.78
C PRO A 408 -10.96 1.96 -68.93
N VAL A 409 -10.13 2.19 -67.91
CA VAL A 409 -10.15 3.26 -66.92
C VAL A 409 -9.93 4.65 -67.53
N THR A 410 -10.70 5.64 -67.05
CA THR A 410 -10.25 7.05 -66.85
C THR A 410 -10.92 7.49 -65.55
N GLY A 411 -10.24 7.93 -64.49
CA GLY A 411 -9.18 8.93 -64.43
C GLY A 411 -9.83 10.26 -64.06
N VAL A 412 -9.48 10.82 -62.90
CA VAL A 412 -9.30 12.26 -62.58
C VAL A 412 -9.40 12.48 -61.06
N ALA A 413 -8.30 13.02 -60.52
CA ALA A 413 -8.17 13.60 -59.19
C ALA A 413 -9.07 14.84 -59.02
N VAL A 414 -9.28 15.33 -57.79
CA VAL A 414 -8.86 16.68 -57.33
C VAL A 414 -9.23 16.81 -55.83
N GLU A 415 -8.27 17.34 -55.07
CA GLU A 415 -8.30 18.17 -53.84
C GLU A 415 -9.70 18.47 -53.23
N GLY A 416 -9.93 18.35 -51.92
CA GLY A 416 -9.25 19.06 -50.84
C GLY A 416 -10.08 20.29 -50.45
N VAL A 417 -10.52 20.40 -49.19
CA VAL A 417 -10.78 21.63 -48.40
C VAL A 417 -11.36 21.23 -47.03
N ALA A 418 -10.77 21.79 -45.98
CA ALA A 418 -11.24 21.78 -44.60
C ALA A 418 -12.28 22.89 -44.36
N VAL A 419 -13.22 22.69 -43.43
CA VAL A 419 -13.83 23.79 -42.67
C VAL A 419 -14.24 23.29 -41.28
N GLU A 420 -13.87 24.09 -40.29
CA GLU A 420 -14.19 23.98 -38.87
C GLU A 420 -15.60 24.47 -38.52
N ASP A 421 -16.06 24.01 -37.35
CA ASP A 421 -16.76 24.74 -36.29
C ASP A 421 -18.27 25.00 -36.28
N ALA A 422 -18.74 25.07 -35.03
CA ALA A 422 -19.92 25.75 -34.47
C ALA A 422 -21.11 24.89 -33.98
N ALA A 423 -21.31 25.04 -32.66
CA ALA A 423 -22.38 24.59 -31.78
C ALA A 423 -23.78 25.17 -32.07
N ALA A 424 -24.83 24.51 -31.56
CA ALA A 424 -25.78 25.07 -30.57
C ALA A 424 -27.07 24.22 -30.39
N GLU A 425 -27.46 24.07 -29.11
CA GLU A 425 -28.78 23.84 -28.48
C GLU A 425 -30.07 23.65 -29.31
N LEU A 426 -30.95 22.76 -28.80
CA LEU A 426 -32.40 23.03 -28.72
C LEU A 426 -33.10 22.20 -27.62
N VAL A 427 -34.11 22.83 -27.02
CA VAL A 427 -34.82 22.53 -25.76
C VAL A 427 -36.11 21.71 -25.98
N ALA A 428 -36.40 20.86 -24.98
CA ALA A 428 -37.65 20.23 -24.49
C ALA A 428 -38.98 20.30 -25.28
N ALA A 429 -39.70 19.17 -25.31
CA ALA A 429 -40.94 18.89 -24.52
C ALA A 429 -41.94 17.97 -25.27
N GLU A 430 -42.44 16.92 -24.60
CA GLU A 430 -43.87 16.57 -24.65
C GLU A 430 -44.29 15.70 -23.44
N LEU A 431 -45.26 16.22 -22.67
CA LEU A 431 -46.15 15.54 -21.72
C LEU A 431 -47.28 14.85 -22.55
N VAL A 432 -48.16 13.96 -22.05
CA VAL A 432 -49.27 14.26 -21.13
C VAL A 432 -50.08 12.97 -20.84
N ALA A 433 -50.58 12.88 -19.59
CA ALA A 433 -51.87 12.32 -19.12
C ALA A 433 -52.09 10.80 -18.96
N ALA A 434 -52.87 10.34 -17.96
CA ALA A 434 -53.75 11.04 -17.00
C ALA A 434 -54.17 10.15 -15.83
N GLU A 435 -54.37 10.82 -14.68
CA GLU A 435 -55.46 10.70 -13.69
C GLU A 435 -55.77 9.33 -13.03
N GLY A 436 -56.00 9.22 -11.71
CA GLY A 436 -56.11 10.22 -10.67
C GLY A 436 -56.82 9.68 -9.41
N VAL A 437 -56.59 10.40 -8.29
CA VAL A 437 -57.45 10.62 -7.10
C VAL A 437 -57.57 9.45 -6.09
N ALA A 438 -56.85 9.48 -4.95
CA ALA A 438 -57.13 10.09 -3.63
C ALA A 438 -58.13 9.25 -2.75
N VAL A 439 -58.10 9.16 -1.41
CA VAL A 439 -57.92 10.13 -0.33
C VAL A 439 -57.67 9.37 1.02
N GLU A 440 -56.87 9.98 1.91
CA GLU A 440 -56.76 9.94 3.40
C GLU A 440 -57.23 8.74 4.28
N GLY A 441 -56.35 8.39 5.25
CA GLY A 441 -56.65 8.67 6.67
C GLY A 441 -56.83 7.51 7.66
N VAL A 442 -56.30 7.74 8.87
CA VAL A 442 -56.63 7.17 10.20
C VAL A 442 -55.77 6.01 10.74
N ALA A 443 -55.57 6.09 12.06
CA ALA A 443 -54.53 5.52 12.91
C ALA A 443 -54.87 4.19 13.61
N ALA A 444 -53.83 3.67 14.28
CA ALA A 444 -53.82 3.02 15.60
C ALA A 444 -53.87 1.48 15.74
N GLU A 445 -52.93 1.02 16.59
CA GLU A 445 -52.99 -0.06 17.60
C GLU A 445 -52.64 -1.54 17.26
N ASP A 446 -51.50 -1.94 17.81
CA ASP A 446 -51.26 -3.03 18.79
C ASP A 446 -51.56 -4.51 18.47
N ALA A 447 -50.53 -5.37 18.71
CA ALA A 447 -50.55 -6.54 19.61
C ALA A 447 -49.64 -7.72 19.15
N ALA A 448 -48.60 -7.96 19.96
CA ALA A 448 -48.21 -9.23 20.61
C ALA A 448 -48.04 -10.58 19.85
N ALA A 449 -46.81 -11.10 19.98
CA ALA A 449 -46.43 -12.38 20.61
C ALA A 449 -46.52 -13.75 19.88
N GLU A 450 -45.39 -14.48 20.01
CA GLU A 450 -45.19 -15.94 20.21
C GLU A 450 -45.59 -16.92 19.08
N ASP A 451 -45.02 -18.12 18.89
CA ASP A 451 -43.78 -18.84 19.21
C ASP A 451 -43.91 -20.24 18.53
N VAL A 452 -42.84 -21.04 18.47
CA VAL A 452 -42.80 -22.53 18.34
C VAL A 452 -42.93 -23.22 16.94
N ALA A 453 -41.76 -23.66 16.46
CA ALA A 453 -41.28 -25.03 16.18
C ALA A 453 -41.88 -26.02 15.13
N ALA A 454 -40.93 -26.61 14.39
CA ALA A 454 -40.61 -28.05 14.23
C ALA A 454 -41.27 -28.97 13.17
N GLU A 455 -40.37 -29.75 12.54
CA GLU A 455 -40.49 -31.09 11.89
C GLU A 455 -41.19 -31.12 10.51
N ASP A 456 -40.80 -31.93 9.51
CA ASP A 456 -40.41 -33.35 9.54
C ASP A 456 -39.63 -33.78 8.26
N SER A 457 -38.90 -34.87 8.44
CA SER A 457 -38.11 -35.74 7.57
C SER A 457 -38.90 -36.56 6.53
N THR A 458 -38.24 -37.10 5.48
CA THR A 458 -38.00 -38.57 5.25
C THR A 458 -37.69 -39.00 3.78
N ARG A 459 -36.85 -40.06 3.70
CA ARG A 459 -36.83 -41.26 2.78
C ARG A 459 -36.06 -41.18 1.45
N CYS A 460 -34.99 -41.98 1.22
CA CYS A 460 -34.81 -43.47 1.02
C CYS A 460 -34.56 -43.76 -0.49
N ALA A 461 -33.80 -44.75 -0.99
CA ALA A 461 -33.11 -45.94 -0.49
C ALA A 461 -32.02 -46.37 -1.52
N ALA A 462 -31.21 -47.37 -1.16
CA ALA A 462 -30.13 -48.03 -1.92
C ALA A 462 -30.54 -49.41 -2.47
N ASP A 463 -29.72 -50.00 -3.37
CA ASP A 463 -29.66 -51.44 -3.69
C ASP A 463 -28.25 -51.86 -4.25
N ASP A 464 -27.63 -52.84 -3.57
CA ASP A 464 -27.05 -54.15 -4.00
C ASP A 464 -25.76 -54.45 -4.84
N GLU A 465 -24.92 -55.31 -4.19
CA GLU A 465 -24.13 -56.53 -4.55
C GLU A 465 -22.71 -56.59 -5.23
N ASP A 466 -21.79 -57.23 -4.45
CA ASP A 466 -20.79 -58.32 -4.70
C ASP A 466 -19.37 -58.23 -5.36
N ALA A 467 -18.40 -58.84 -4.62
CA ALA A 467 -17.26 -59.73 -4.99
C ALA A 467 -15.75 -59.28 -5.06
N VAL A 468 -15.00 -59.69 -4.02
CA VAL A 468 -13.64 -60.35 -3.88
C VAL A 468 -12.37 -59.89 -4.66
N ALA A 469 -11.30 -59.51 -3.90
CA ALA A 469 -9.89 -60.02 -3.90
C ALA A 469 -8.80 -58.93 -3.62
N GLU A 470 -7.97 -59.13 -2.58
CA GLU A 470 -6.74 -58.36 -2.24
C GLU A 470 -5.51 -58.72 -3.14
N PRO A 471 -4.34 -58.01 -3.18
CA PRO A 471 -3.73 -57.12 -2.16
C PRO A 471 -2.90 -55.89 -2.64
N ALA A 472 -2.29 -55.20 -1.65
CA ALA A 472 -1.11 -54.32 -1.66
C ALA A 472 -1.35 -52.79 -1.64
N GLU A 473 -1.15 -52.20 -0.45
CA GLU A 473 -1.10 -50.76 -0.19
C GLU A 473 0.09 -50.06 -0.87
N PRO A 474 -0.13 -48.88 -1.45
CA PRO A 474 0.80 -47.76 -1.32
C PRO A 474 0.14 -46.57 -0.62
N ALA A 475 0.96 -45.82 0.11
CA ALA A 475 0.64 -44.71 1.01
C ALA A 475 -0.45 -43.74 0.51
N ALA A 476 -1.35 -43.37 1.42
CA ALA A 476 -2.41 -42.39 1.21
C ALA A 476 -1.85 -41.01 0.82
N PRO A 477 -2.43 -40.30 -0.17
CA PRO A 477 -2.13 -38.91 -0.43
C PRO A 477 -2.73 -38.04 0.69
N ALA A 478 -1.99 -37.00 1.09
CA ALA A 478 -2.44 -36.02 2.07
C ALA A 478 -3.79 -35.41 1.67
N GLU A 479 -4.71 -35.39 2.64
CA GLU A 479 -6.06 -34.87 2.54
C GLU A 479 -6.04 -33.41 2.09
N ARG A 480 -6.66 -33.11 0.94
CA ARG A 480 -6.94 -31.74 0.49
C ARG A 480 -7.99 -31.16 1.43
N VAL A 481 -7.58 -30.18 2.25
CA VAL A 481 -8.52 -29.36 3.02
C VAL A 481 -9.04 -28.27 2.11
N ASP A 482 -10.26 -28.42 1.61
CA ASP A 482 -11.00 -27.34 0.95
C ASP A 482 -11.49 -26.35 2.02
N ILE A 483 -10.77 -25.24 2.18
CA ILE A 483 -11.22 -24.12 3.03
C ILE A 483 -12.13 -23.24 2.18
N THR A 484 -13.45 -23.46 2.29
CA THR A 484 -14.44 -22.50 1.80
C THR A 484 -14.66 -21.45 2.90
N VAL A 485 -14.14 -20.24 2.69
CA VAL A 485 -14.40 -19.10 3.60
C VAL A 485 -15.72 -18.44 3.20
N HIS A 486 -16.78 -18.73 3.96
CA HIS A 486 -17.98 -17.91 3.94
C HIS A 486 -17.90 -16.88 5.09
N GLY A 487 -17.65 -15.62 4.75
CA GLY A 487 -17.66 -14.50 5.70
C GLY A 487 -17.15 -13.21 5.07
N GLU A 488 -17.75 -12.07 5.41
CA GLU A 488 -17.27 -10.76 4.96
C GLU A 488 -15.82 -10.51 5.43
N PRO A 489 -14.97 -9.84 4.61
CA PRO A 489 -13.56 -9.65 4.90
C PRO A 489 -13.38 -8.83 6.18
N THR A 490 -12.98 -9.51 7.26
CA THR A 490 -12.68 -8.87 8.54
C THR A 490 -11.18 -8.99 8.78
N MET A 491 -10.46 -7.88 8.64
CA MET A 491 -9.10 -7.74 9.19
C MET A 491 -9.15 -8.07 10.68
N LEU A 492 -8.53 -9.19 11.08
CA LEU A 492 -8.41 -9.59 12.48
C LEU A 492 -7.50 -8.60 13.21
N LEU A 493 -8.09 -7.79 14.09
CA LEU A 493 -7.33 -7.10 15.13
C LEU A 493 -6.78 -8.16 16.10
N PRO A 494 -5.57 -7.98 16.66
CA PRO A 494 -5.04 -8.92 17.65
C PRO A 494 -5.99 -8.99 18.84
N GLN A 495 -6.69 -10.12 18.97
CA GLN A 495 -7.48 -10.47 20.14
C GLN A 495 -6.52 -11.00 21.19
N THR A 496 -6.57 -10.46 22.40
CA THR A 496 -5.92 -11.04 23.57
C THR A 496 -6.51 -12.45 23.75
N VAL A 497 -5.71 -13.49 23.54
CA VAL A 497 -6.14 -14.87 23.78
C VAL A 497 -6.27 -15.06 25.29
N VAL A 498 -7.51 -15.16 25.76
CA VAL A 498 -7.82 -15.69 27.09
C VAL A 498 -7.82 -17.22 26.95
N PRO A 499 -7.04 -17.98 27.75
CA PRO A 499 -7.07 -19.44 27.69
C PRO A 499 -8.48 -19.97 27.99
N ALA A 500 -8.96 -20.92 27.20
CA ALA A 500 -10.23 -21.59 27.40
C ALA A 500 -10.19 -22.48 28.66
N ASP A 501 -11.26 -22.43 29.46
CA ASP A 501 -11.47 -23.29 30.62
C ASP A 501 -11.55 -24.77 30.21
N ASP A 502 -10.70 -25.60 30.83
CA ASP A 502 -10.70 -27.06 30.71
C ASP A 502 -11.82 -27.67 31.57
N PRO A 503 -12.83 -28.37 30.99
CA PRO A 503 -13.86 -29.04 31.76
C PRO A 503 -13.35 -30.42 32.23
N GLY A 504 -12.40 -30.41 33.17
CA GLY A 504 -11.65 -31.63 33.52
C GLY A 504 -11.05 -31.70 34.91
N ALA A 505 -11.40 -30.84 35.87
CA ALA A 505 -10.84 -30.92 37.23
C ALA A 505 -11.89 -30.66 38.32
N GLN A 506 -12.63 -31.71 38.69
CA GLN A 506 -13.30 -31.75 39.99
C GLN A 506 -12.36 -32.35 41.05
N GLN A 507 -12.33 -31.65 42.19
CA GLN A 507 -12.10 -32.16 43.54
C GLN A 507 -10.66 -32.14 44.08
N ARG A 508 -10.25 -30.99 44.63
CA ARG A 508 -9.48 -30.92 45.88
C ARG A 508 -9.94 -29.74 46.74
N ASP A 509 -10.24 -30.06 48.00
CA ASP A 509 -10.82 -29.20 49.01
C ASP A 509 -9.90 -28.06 49.46
N GLY A 510 -10.51 -26.88 49.65
CA GLY A 510 -10.30 -25.96 50.77
C GLY A 510 -8.88 -25.56 51.14
N GLN A 511 -8.41 -24.45 50.57
CA GLN A 511 -7.69 -23.39 51.29
C GLN A 511 -7.65 -22.13 50.42
N GLY A 512 -8.26 -21.05 50.90
CA GLY A 512 -8.28 -19.76 50.20
C GLY A 512 -6.87 -19.15 50.15
N VAL A 513 -6.48 -18.68 48.97
CA VAL A 513 -5.31 -17.84 48.76
C VAL A 513 -5.74 -16.60 47.98
N ASP A 514 -5.47 -15.47 48.62
CA ASP A 514 -5.60 -14.08 48.18
C ASP A 514 -4.53 -13.79 47.12
N GLU A 515 -4.94 -13.47 45.90
CA GLU A 515 -4.04 -13.01 44.83
C GLU A 515 -4.24 -11.51 44.57
N THR A 516 -3.80 -10.71 45.52
CA THR A 516 -3.44 -9.31 45.28
C THR A 516 -1.94 -9.25 44.97
N VAL A 517 -1.55 -9.34 43.68
CA VAL A 517 -0.15 -9.08 43.29
C VAL A 517 0.10 -7.57 43.30
N ALA A 518 0.66 -7.11 44.41
CA ALA A 518 1.14 -5.74 44.59
C ALA A 518 2.38 -5.48 43.72
N LEU A 519 2.28 -4.51 42.81
CA LEU A 519 3.45 -3.89 42.18
C LEU A 519 4.28 -3.15 43.24
N PRO A 520 5.63 -3.22 43.23
CA PRO A 520 6.45 -2.50 44.17
C PRO A 520 6.25 -0.99 44.00
N ARG A 521 5.73 -0.34 45.04
CA ARG A 521 5.72 1.13 45.18
C ARG A 521 7.15 1.62 45.31
N VAL A 522 7.59 2.43 44.35
CA VAL A 522 8.73 3.33 44.54
C VAL A 522 8.27 4.44 45.49
N VAL A 523 8.88 4.52 46.66
CA VAL A 523 8.64 5.58 47.65
C VAL A 523 9.38 6.84 47.17
N PRO A 524 8.71 8.01 47.04
CA PRO A 524 9.40 9.27 46.82
C PRO A 524 10.12 9.65 48.12
N GLY A 525 11.45 9.81 48.05
CA GLY A 525 12.21 10.45 49.12
C GLY A 525 11.81 11.92 49.20
N ALA A 526 11.51 12.37 50.43
CA ALA A 526 11.08 13.71 50.75
C ALA A 526 12.21 14.74 50.60
N ASP A 527 11.82 15.89 50.06
CA ASP A 527 12.20 17.26 50.41
C ASP A 527 13.69 17.58 50.68
N ASP A 528 14.31 18.30 49.72
CA ASP A 528 15.14 19.46 50.03
C ASP A 528 14.88 20.56 48.97
N ASP A 529 14.54 21.74 49.47
CA ASP A 529 14.08 22.96 48.81
C ASP A 529 15.24 23.71 48.11
N PRO A 530 15.07 24.34 46.92
CA PRO A 530 16.14 25.07 46.25
C PRO A 530 16.10 26.57 46.57
N ALA A 531 17.25 27.13 46.97
CA ALA A 531 17.46 28.58 47.01
C ALA A 531 18.78 28.94 46.29
N ASP A 532 18.60 29.59 45.13
CA ASP A 532 19.35 30.63 44.37
C ASP A 532 20.85 30.98 44.67
N PRO A 533 21.58 31.70 43.77
CA PRO A 533 22.85 31.23 43.22
C PRO A 533 24.04 32.21 43.40
N ALA A 534 25.17 31.84 42.76
CA ALA A 534 26.36 32.63 42.39
C ALA A 534 27.56 32.65 43.37
N PRO A 535 28.77 33.05 42.94
CA PRO A 535 29.56 32.49 41.82
C PRO A 535 31.05 32.24 42.20
N ASP A 536 31.85 31.91 41.18
CA ASP A 536 33.31 32.07 41.07
C ASP A 536 34.25 30.85 41.27
N ASP A 537 34.93 30.59 40.15
CA ASP A 537 36.37 30.41 39.95
C ASP A 537 37.11 29.12 40.39
N ASP A 538 37.60 28.47 39.32
CA ASP A 538 38.99 28.09 39.11
C ASP A 538 39.57 26.76 39.64
N LEU A 539 39.94 25.96 38.63
CA LEU A 539 41.26 25.31 38.45
C LEU A 539 41.51 23.85 38.91
N PHE A 540 42.00 23.08 37.92
CA PHE A 540 42.75 21.79 37.96
C PHE A 540 41.96 20.55 38.45
N HIS A 541 42.04 19.34 37.89
CA HIS A 541 43.07 18.68 37.07
C HIS A 541 42.45 17.48 36.30
N ASP A 542 43.05 17.22 35.14
CA ASP A 542 43.07 15.99 34.35
C ASP A 542 43.15 14.66 35.16
N SER A 543 42.28 13.70 34.84
CA SER A 543 42.65 12.28 34.84
C SER A 543 41.62 11.44 34.07
N GLY A 544 42.06 10.84 32.97
CA GLY A 544 41.30 9.88 32.18
C GLY A 544 40.92 8.60 32.94
N GLY A 545 39.80 8.01 32.52
CA GLY A 545 39.30 6.74 33.04
C GLY A 545 38.41 6.04 32.01
N ARG A 546 39.00 5.07 31.31
CA ARG A 546 38.36 4.14 30.36
C ARG A 546 37.18 3.41 31.02
N HIS A 547 36.01 3.39 30.40
CA HIS A 547 34.95 2.43 30.73
C HIS A 547 34.95 1.24 29.77
N ARG A 548 35.00 0.06 30.40
CA ARG A 548 35.18 -1.28 29.83
C ARG A 548 33.95 -1.74 29.05
N LEU A 549 34.24 -2.33 27.89
CA LEU A 549 33.43 -3.29 27.17
C LEU A 549 33.18 -4.53 28.07
N ILE A 550 31.94 -5.00 28.13
CA ILE A 550 31.61 -6.32 28.69
C ILE A 550 31.58 -7.30 27.51
N GLU A 551 32.65 -8.09 27.37
CA GLU A 551 32.69 -9.28 26.52
C GLU A 551 31.94 -10.42 27.22
N ARG A 552 31.03 -11.08 26.49
CA ARG A 552 30.44 -12.36 26.89
C ARG A 552 31.41 -13.48 26.52
N HIS A 553 31.73 -14.30 27.50
CA HIS A 553 32.57 -15.48 27.34
C HIS A 553 31.69 -16.65 26.86
N ASP A 554 32.05 -17.22 25.71
CA ASP A 554 31.65 -18.56 25.31
C ASP A 554 32.25 -19.60 26.26
N GLY A 555 31.46 -20.61 26.62
CA GLY A 555 31.88 -21.79 27.36
C GLY A 555 31.21 -23.02 26.78
N GLU A 556 31.99 -23.83 26.07
CA GLU A 556 31.67 -25.15 25.53
C GLU A 556 31.92 -26.27 26.56
N GLU A 557 31.27 -27.42 26.31
CA GLU A 557 31.47 -28.78 26.85
C GLU A 557 30.87 -29.18 28.21
N ALA A 558 29.71 -29.86 28.16
CA ALA A 558 29.55 -31.30 28.47
C ALA A 558 28.22 -31.85 27.95
#